data_AF-A0A922VFQ1-F1
#
_entry.id   AF-A0A922VFQ1-F1
#
_cell.length_a   1.000
_cell.length_b   1.000
_cell.length_c   1.000
_cell.angle_alpha   90.00
_cell.angle_beta   90.00
_cell.angle_gamma   90.00
#
_symmetry.space_group_name_H-M   'P 1'
#
loop_
_entity.id
_entity.type
_entity.pdbx_description
1 polymer ?
#
loop_
_entity_poly.entity_id
_entity_poly.type
_entity_poly.pdbx_seq_one_letter_code
_entity_poly.pdbx_strand_id
1 'polypeptide(L)'
;GMNAVGPTFAGGTSPTTIAFLRSFDVGFRIRRLRLLARRLSDIEAQYDEVDIGALREAIYASLARYLDAKRTDQHLALASHVERARGDAVALLDALAASLDLKTLDNDTEARLTAALCSVNREVRRTMLLTYLGFPYFDVATLPLLQGEGLDEFDAIKVDRISPDDATAIRAGGAEATLKGIQFSSFGAFFSRTYRENDYLWGRLHGADRLIDIIVSTLPSDMPLARLRISALKRQAFIAILDEEEPLLTNIQPLIASLRREIG
;
A
#
# COMPACT_ATOMS: atom_id res chain seq x y z
N GLY A 1 2.95 28.81 -34.32
CA GLY A 1 3.04 29.91 -33.34
C GLY A 1 2.40 29.47 -32.04
N MET A 2 3.20 29.29 -30.99
CA MET A 2 2.81 28.76 -29.67
C MET A 2 2.08 29.78 -28.77
N ASN A 3 1.25 30.65 -29.33
CA ASN A 3 0.49 31.65 -28.56
C ASN A 3 -0.99 31.25 -28.35
N ALA A 4 -1.37 30.02 -28.70
CA ALA A 4 -2.77 29.56 -28.67
C ALA A 4 -3.05 28.49 -27.60
N VAL A 5 -2.14 28.27 -26.65
CA VAL A 5 -2.33 27.30 -25.55
C VAL A 5 -2.62 28.05 -24.25
N GLY A 6 -3.76 28.74 -24.23
CA GLY A 6 -4.39 29.18 -22.98
C GLY A 6 -5.64 28.32 -22.75
N PRO A 7 -5.84 27.72 -21.56
CA PRO A 7 -7.05 26.95 -21.31
C PRO A 7 -8.23 27.92 -21.18
N THR A 8 -9.04 28.04 -22.24
CA THR A 8 -10.34 28.69 -22.18
C THR A 8 -11.38 27.69 -21.67
N PHE A 9 -11.84 27.88 -20.44
CA PHE A 9 -12.86 27.03 -19.77
C PHE A 9 -14.26 27.04 -20.42
N ALA A 10 -14.42 27.56 -21.65
CA ALA A 10 -15.70 27.69 -22.35
C ALA A 10 -15.77 26.97 -23.71
N GLY A 11 -14.74 26.23 -24.12
CA GLY A 11 -14.74 25.47 -25.37
C GLY A 11 -14.00 24.15 -25.18
N GLY A 12 -14.52 23.07 -25.77
CA GLY A 12 -13.91 21.75 -25.68
C GLY A 12 -12.41 21.75 -26.00
N THR A 13 -11.68 20.80 -25.44
CA THR A 13 -10.22 20.68 -25.60
C THR A 13 -9.81 20.72 -27.07
N SER A 14 -8.90 21.63 -27.41
CA SER A 14 -8.44 21.78 -28.80
C SER A 14 -7.83 20.47 -29.34
N PRO A 15 -7.98 20.16 -30.64
CA PRO A 15 -7.37 18.96 -31.24
C PRO A 15 -5.86 18.87 -31.02
N THR A 16 -5.17 20.00 -30.96
CA THR A 16 -3.74 20.07 -30.68
C THR A 16 -3.42 19.68 -29.24
N THR A 17 -4.22 20.10 -28.26
CA THR A 17 -4.08 19.64 -26.86
C THR A 17 -4.36 18.14 -26.74
N ILE A 18 -5.36 17.61 -27.45
CA ILE A 18 -5.64 16.17 -27.45
C ILE A 18 -4.46 15.39 -28.02
N ALA A 19 -3.90 15.84 -29.16
CA ALA A 19 -2.73 15.20 -29.77
C ALA A 19 -1.52 15.24 -28.83
N PHE A 20 -1.29 16.36 -28.15
CA PHE A 20 -0.22 16.50 -27.17
C PHE A 20 -0.37 15.48 -26.02
N LEU A 21 -1.54 15.41 -25.37
CA LEU A 21 -1.78 14.46 -24.28
C LEU A 21 -1.67 13.00 -24.73
N ARG A 22 -2.10 12.69 -25.96
CA ARG A 22 -1.93 11.36 -26.54
C ARG A 22 -0.45 10.99 -26.71
N SER A 23 0.41 11.95 -27.05
CA SER A 23 1.84 11.70 -27.25
C SER A 23 2.67 11.70 -25.97
N PHE A 24 2.26 12.42 -24.92
CA PHE A 24 3.13 12.68 -23.77
C PHE A 24 2.58 12.29 -22.40
N ASP A 25 1.26 12.08 -22.24
CA ASP A 25 0.68 11.84 -20.91
C ASP A 25 0.81 10.37 -20.47
N VAL A 26 2.04 9.95 -20.18
CA VAL A 26 2.34 8.61 -19.62
C VAL A 26 1.69 8.45 -18.24
N GLY A 27 1.63 9.54 -17.46
CA GLY A 27 1.08 9.53 -16.11
C GLY A 27 -0.38 9.09 -16.08
N PHE A 28 -1.20 9.60 -16.99
CA PHE A 28 -2.60 9.19 -17.13
C PHE A 28 -2.76 7.68 -17.38
N ARG A 29 -1.91 7.09 -18.23
CA ARG A 29 -1.93 5.63 -18.51
C ARG A 29 -1.54 4.81 -17.28
N ILE A 30 -0.48 5.22 -16.60
CA ILE A 30 -0.02 4.57 -15.37
C ILE A 30 -1.10 4.61 -14.29
N ARG A 31 -1.68 5.79 -14.02
CA ARG A 31 -2.76 5.95 -13.03
C ARG A 31 -3.98 5.12 -13.38
N ARG A 32 -4.37 5.04 -14.66
CA ARG A 32 -5.47 4.18 -15.11
C ARG A 32 -5.23 2.72 -14.78
N LEU A 33 -4.05 2.20 -15.12
CA LEU A 33 -3.71 0.80 -14.89
C LEU A 33 -3.53 0.48 -13.41
N ARG A 34 -3.05 1.41 -12.59
CA ARG A 34 -3.00 1.27 -11.13
C ARG A 34 -4.40 1.21 -10.53
N LEU A 35 -5.34 2.08 -10.97
CA LEU A 35 -6.73 1.99 -10.53
C LEU A 35 -7.35 0.64 -10.91
N LEU A 36 -7.07 0.12 -12.11
CA LEU A 36 -7.50 -1.22 -12.49
C LEU A 36 -6.89 -2.30 -11.59
N ALA A 37 -5.59 -2.27 -11.34
CA ALA A 37 -4.92 -3.24 -10.48
C ALA A 37 -5.55 -3.25 -9.08
N ARG A 38 -5.78 -2.06 -8.50
CA ARG A 38 -6.47 -1.90 -7.22
C ARG A 38 -7.87 -2.48 -7.25
N ARG A 39 -8.67 -2.17 -8.30
CA ARG A 39 -10.02 -2.71 -8.42
C ARG A 39 -10.05 -4.22 -8.60
N LEU A 40 -9.04 -4.80 -9.24
CA LEU A 40 -8.90 -6.24 -9.31
C LEU A 40 -8.59 -6.84 -7.94
N SER A 41 -7.68 -6.24 -7.16
CA SER A 41 -7.39 -6.68 -5.79
C SER A 41 -8.60 -6.56 -4.85
N ASP A 42 -9.44 -5.52 -4.99
CA ASP A 42 -10.65 -5.37 -4.17
C ASP A 42 -11.63 -6.55 -4.35
N ILE A 43 -11.66 -7.17 -5.53
CA ILE A 43 -12.57 -8.27 -5.87
C ILE A 43 -11.90 -9.64 -5.82
N GLU A 44 -10.57 -9.72 -5.71
CA GLU A 44 -9.84 -10.99 -5.88
C GLU A 44 -10.17 -12.03 -4.81
N ALA A 45 -10.59 -11.61 -3.60
CA ALA A 45 -11.03 -12.53 -2.56
C ALA A 45 -12.31 -13.34 -2.91
N GLN A 46 -13.02 -12.96 -3.98
CA GLN A 46 -14.26 -13.59 -4.42
C GLN A 46 -14.06 -14.55 -5.60
N TYR A 47 -12.84 -14.65 -6.15
CA TYR A 47 -12.55 -15.40 -7.37
C TYR A 47 -11.24 -16.18 -7.23
N ASP A 48 -11.17 -17.36 -7.84
CA ASP A 48 -9.95 -18.16 -7.86
C ASP A 48 -8.94 -17.60 -8.87
N GLU A 49 -7.66 -17.93 -8.71
CA GLU A 49 -6.58 -17.49 -9.60
C GLU A 49 -6.84 -17.87 -11.07
N VAL A 50 -7.47 -19.03 -11.29
CA VAL A 50 -7.83 -19.51 -12.63
C VAL A 50 -8.83 -18.59 -13.33
N ASP A 51 -9.66 -17.87 -12.58
CA ASP A 51 -10.72 -17.02 -13.12
C ASP A 51 -10.24 -15.61 -13.47
N ILE A 52 -9.22 -15.09 -12.78
CA ILE A 52 -8.76 -13.70 -12.91
C ILE A 52 -7.28 -13.52 -13.27
N GLY A 53 -6.49 -14.60 -13.24
CA GLY A 53 -5.04 -14.55 -13.44
C GLY A 53 -4.61 -13.93 -14.76
N ALA A 54 -5.28 -14.27 -15.86
CA ALA A 54 -5.00 -13.68 -17.19
C ALA A 54 -5.25 -12.16 -17.21
N LEU A 55 -6.26 -11.68 -16.48
CA LEU A 55 -6.54 -10.25 -16.37
C LEU A 55 -5.51 -9.53 -15.49
N ARG A 56 -5.11 -10.16 -14.37
CA ARG A 56 -4.02 -9.66 -13.53
C ARG A 56 -2.74 -9.49 -14.33
N GLU A 57 -2.34 -10.54 -15.04
CA GLU A 57 -1.16 -10.54 -15.90
C GLU A 57 -1.23 -9.44 -16.96
N ALA A 58 -2.37 -9.31 -17.67
CA ALA A 58 -2.55 -8.29 -18.69
C ALA A 58 -2.39 -6.86 -18.15
N ILE A 59 -2.91 -6.58 -16.94
CA ILE A 59 -2.78 -5.27 -16.28
C ILE A 59 -1.33 -5.01 -15.92
N TYR A 60 -0.66 -5.91 -15.19
CA TYR A 60 0.72 -5.69 -14.72
C TYR A 60 1.74 -5.69 -15.85
N ALA A 61 1.58 -6.57 -16.85
CA ALA A 61 2.44 -6.57 -18.05
C ALA A 61 2.32 -5.25 -18.81
N SER A 62 1.11 -4.68 -18.92
CA SER A 62 0.90 -3.39 -19.57
C SER A 62 1.46 -2.24 -18.73
N LEU A 63 1.26 -2.28 -17.40
CA LEU A 63 1.77 -1.27 -16.47
C LEU A 63 3.30 -1.20 -16.51
N ALA A 64 3.98 -2.35 -16.50
CA ALA A 64 5.43 -2.43 -16.59
C ALA A 64 5.96 -1.71 -17.84
N ARG A 65 5.30 -1.87 -19.00
CA ARG A 65 5.71 -1.20 -20.25
C ARG A 65 5.63 0.33 -20.16
N TYR A 66 4.60 0.88 -19.53
CA TYR A 66 4.50 2.33 -19.34
C TYR A 66 5.48 2.84 -18.27
N LEU A 67 5.74 2.06 -17.23
CA LEU A 67 6.75 2.40 -16.24
C LEU A 67 8.14 2.44 -16.88
N ASP A 68 8.47 1.47 -17.74
CA ASP A 68 9.72 1.45 -18.50
C ASP A 68 9.82 2.66 -19.43
N ALA A 69 8.75 2.98 -20.17
CA ALA A 69 8.69 4.16 -21.04
C ALA A 69 8.81 5.49 -20.27
N LYS A 70 8.49 5.52 -18.97
CA LYS A 70 8.67 6.72 -18.13
C LYS A 70 10.13 6.93 -17.70
N ARG A 71 10.98 5.90 -17.76
CA ARG A 71 12.34 5.99 -17.23
C ARG A 71 13.24 6.82 -18.15
N THR A 72 13.95 7.77 -17.57
CA THR A 72 14.79 8.72 -18.30
C THR A 72 15.92 8.07 -19.11
N ASP A 73 16.44 6.92 -18.67
CA ASP A 73 17.51 6.18 -19.36
C ASP A 73 17.12 5.73 -20.78
N GLN A 74 15.83 5.49 -21.02
CA GLN A 74 15.32 5.15 -22.36
C GLN A 74 15.46 6.30 -23.36
N HIS A 75 15.62 7.53 -22.87
CA HIS A 75 15.62 8.74 -23.69
C HIS A 75 16.99 9.41 -23.76
N LEU A 76 18.04 8.77 -23.26
CA LEU A 76 19.37 9.38 -23.13
C LEU A 76 19.97 9.83 -24.48
N ALA A 77 19.62 9.17 -25.58
CA ALA A 77 20.01 9.56 -26.94
C ALA A 77 19.51 10.97 -27.34
N LEU A 78 18.45 11.46 -26.67
CA LEU A 78 17.89 12.79 -26.89
C LEU A 78 18.68 13.91 -26.20
N ALA A 79 19.67 13.60 -25.35
CA ALA A 79 20.47 14.62 -24.65
C ALA A 79 21.08 15.65 -25.61
N SER A 80 21.60 15.19 -26.75
CA SER A 80 22.16 16.08 -27.78
C SER A 80 21.12 16.95 -28.51
N HIS A 81 19.84 16.55 -28.50
CA HIS A 81 18.74 17.35 -29.04
C HIS A 81 18.35 18.50 -28.09
N VAL A 82 18.48 18.29 -26.78
CA VAL A 82 18.23 19.32 -25.75
C VAL A 82 19.21 20.48 -25.91
N GLU A 83 20.49 20.21 -26.11
CA GLU A 83 21.53 21.24 -26.31
C GLU A 83 21.29 22.08 -27.58
N ARG A 84 20.73 21.47 -28.63
CA ARG A 84 20.45 22.12 -29.91
C ARG A 84 19.14 22.91 -29.92
N ALA A 85 18.23 22.65 -28.98
CA ALA A 85 16.88 23.22 -29.01
C ALA A 85 16.89 24.76 -28.98
N ARG A 86 17.86 25.44 -28.33
CA ARG A 86 18.08 26.92 -28.35
C ARG A 86 16.80 27.79 -28.44
N GLY A 87 15.73 27.42 -27.73
CA GLY A 87 14.45 28.14 -27.69
C GLY A 87 13.34 27.62 -28.62
N ASP A 88 13.63 26.68 -29.52
CA ASP A 88 12.65 25.91 -30.30
C ASP A 88 12.69 24.42 -29.90
N ALA A 89 11.64 24.00 -29.19
CA ALA A 89 11.53 22.64 -28.68
C ALA A 89 10.79 21.68 -29.63
N VAL A 90 10.32 22.12 -30.80
CA VAL A 90 9.46 21.30 -31.67
C VAL A 90 10.14 19.99 -32.06
N ALA A 91 11.35 20.07 -32.62
CA ALA A 91 12.10 18.88 -33.04
C ALA A 91 12.47 17.95 -31.86
N LEU A 92 12.70 18.52 -30.67
CA LEU A 92 12.97 17.75 -29.45
C LEU A 92 11.70 17.01 -28.99
N LEU A 93 10.55 17.67 -28.99
CA LEU A 93 9.27 17.08 -28.62
C LEU A 93 8.85 15.99 -29.60
N ASP A 94 9.07 16.19 -30.90
CA ASP A 94 8.81 15.16 -31.91
C ASP A 94 9.69 13.92 -31.69
N ALA A 95 10.98 14.13 -31.41
CA ALA A 95 11.90 13.04 -31.09
C ALA A 95 11.54 12.32 -29.78
N LEU A 96 11.08 13.06 -28.77
CA LEU A 96 10.58 12.48 -27.52
C LEU A 96 9.28 11.69 -27.74
N ALA A 97 8.34 12.21 -28.52
CA ALA A 97 7.10 11.50 -28.85
C ALA A 97 7.39 10.19 -29.59
N ALA A 98 8.33 10.22 -30.54
CA ALA A 98 8.79 9.02 -31.23
C ALA A 98 9.51 8.03 -30.29
N SER A 99 10.27 8.53 -29.32
CA SER A 99 10.95 7.69 -28.33
C SER A 99 10.00 7.08 -27.30
N LEU A 100 8.93 7.78 -26.92
CA LEU A 100 7.90 7.27 -26.03
C LEU A 100 7.00 6.25 -26.74
N ASP A 101 6.67 6.49 -28.01
CA ASP A 101 5.79 5.70 -28.86
C ASP A 101 4.50 5.22 -28.16
N LEU A 102 3.87 6.12 -27.41
CA LEU A 102 2.71 5.78 -26.58
C LEU A 102 1.55 5.22 -27.38
N LYS A 103 1.42 5.57 -28.66
CA LYS A 103 0.35 5.05 -29.52
C LYS A 103 0.49 3.54 -29.74
N THR A 104 1.70 3.04 -29.97
CA THR A 104 1.95 1.61 -30.11
C THR A 104 1.69 0.91 -28.78
N LEU A 105 2.21 1.46 -27.68
CA LEU A 105 1.98 0.95 -26.32
C LEU A 105 0.48 0.89 -25.97
N ASP A 106 -0.28 1.90 -26.35
CA ASP A 106 -1.73 1.97 -26.15
C ASP A 106 -2.43 0.85 -26.94
N ASN A 107 -2.13 0.68 -28.23
CA ASN A 107 -2.72 -0.38 -29.04
C ASN A 107 -2.42 -1.78 -28.49
N ASP A 108 -1.17 -2.02 -28.10
CA ASP A 108 -0.73 -3.29 -27.52
C ASP A 108 -1.42 -3.56 -26.18
N THR A 109 -1.61 -2.52 -25.36
CA THR A 109 -2.33 -2.59 -24.08
C THR A 109 -3.79 -2.90 -24.29
N GLU A 110 -4.45 -2.21 -25.22
CA GLU A 110 -5.86 -2.46 -25.58
C GLU A 110 -6.07 -3.90 -26.06
N ALA A 111 -5.17 -4.41 -26.91
CA ALA A 111 -5.23 -5.79 -27.38
C ALA A 111 -5.11 -6.80 -26.24
N ARG A 112 -4.13 -6.63 -25.33
CA ARG A 112 -3.94 -7.50 -24.15
C ARG A 112 -5.13 -7.45 -23.21
N LEU A 113 -5.59 -6.26 -22.83
CA LEU A 113 -6.71 -6.09 -21.91
C LEU A 113 -8.01 -6.63 -22.51
N THR A 114 -8.26 -6.40 -23.80
CA THR A 114 -9.45 -6.92 -24.48
C THR A 114 -9.47 -8.46 -24.45
N ALA A 115 -8.35 -9.11 -24.78
CA ALA A 115 -8.24 -10.56 -24.75
C ALA A 115 -8.53 -11.12 -23.34
N ALA A 116 -7.94 -10.51 -22.31
CA ALA A 116 -8.15 -10.95 -20.92
C ALA A 116 -9.57 -10.65 -20.39
N LEU A 117 -10.17 -9.51 -20.76
CA LEU A 117 -11.55 -9.19 -20.38
C LEU A 117 -12.56 -10.15 -21.03
N CYS A 118 -12.25 -10.70 -22.20
CA CYS A 118 -13.07 -11.72 -22.85
C CYS A 118 -13.01 -13.07 -22.13
N SER A 119 -11.92 -13.39 -21.42
CA SER A 119 -11.78 -14.68 -20.71
C SER A 119 -12.43 -14.70 -19.34
N VAL A 120 -12.61 -13.56 -18.68
CA VAL A 120 -13.25 -13.49 -17.35
C VAL A 120 -14.78 -13.54 -17.42
N ASN A 121 -15.40 -13.87 -16.30
CA ASN A 121 -16.87 -13.89 -16.18
C ASN A 121 -17.49 -12.50 -16.37
N ARG A 122 -18.83 -12.47 -16.54
CA ARG A 122 -19.57 -11.23 -16.84
C ARG A 122 -19.46 -10.18 -15.73
N GLU A 123 -19.41 -10.60 -14.48
CA GLU A 123 -19.39 -9.69 -13.32
C GLU A 123 -18.05 -8.97 -13.22
N VAL A 124 -16.94 -9.73 -13.22
CA VAL A 124 -15.58 -9.20 -13.25
C VAL A 124 -15.39 -8.30 -14.47
N ARG A 125 -15.77 -8.76 -15.67
CA ARG A 125 -15.68 -7.96 -16.91
C ARG A 125 -16.41 -6.62 -16.77
N ARG A 126 -17.63 -6.63 -16.22
CA ARG A 126 -18.44 -5.40 -16.06
C ARG A 126 -17.76 -4.43 -15.10
N THR A 127 -17.32 -4.90 -13.94
CA THR A 127 -16.65 -4.08 -12.92
C THR A 127 -15.37 -3.44 -13.47
N MET A 128 -14.57 -4.23 -14.19
CA MET A 128 -13.30 -3.79 -14.75
C MET A 128 -13.50 -2.83 -15.92
N LEU A 129 -14.47 -3.07 -16.82
CA LEU A 129 -14.81 -2.13 -17.89
C LEU A 129 -15.36 -0.80 -17.35
N LEU A 130 -16.22 -0.84 -16.32
CA LEU A 130 -16.71 0.37 -15.67
C LEU A 130 -15.58 1.19 -15.06
N THR A 131 -14.61 0.52 -14.45
CA THR A 131 -13.40 1.17 -13.89
C THR A 131 -12.54 1.76 -15.01
N TYR A 132 -12.30 1.01 -16.09
CA TYR A 132 -11.48 1.45 -17.21
C TYR A 132 -12.06 2.67 -17.92
N LEU A 133 -13.34 2.60 -18.28
CA LEU A 133 -14.05 3.65 -19.02
C LEU A 133 -14.40 4.84 -18.11
N GLY A 134 -14.62 4.60 -16.82
CA GLY A 134 -14.91 5.63 -15.82
C GLY A 134 -13.67 6.38 -15.32
N PHE A 135 -12.47 5.82 -15.49
CA PHE A 135 -11.23 6.41 -15.00
C PHE A 135 -11.04 7.89 -15.34
N PRO A 136 -11.30 8.39 -16.57
CA PRO A 136 -11.10 9.82 -16.88
C PRO A 136 -11.88 10.77 -15.96
N TYR A 137 -13.08 10.38 -15.52
CA TYR A 137 -13.87 11.17 -14.59
C TYR A 137 -13.29 11.15 -13.18
N PHE A 138 -12.79 9.98 -12.76
CA PHE A 138 -12.12 9.82 -11.48
C PHE A 138 -10.82 10.63 -11.44
N ASP A 139 -9.99 10.53 -12.49
CA ASP A 139 -8.70 11.21 -12.59
C ASP A 139 -8.84 12.73 -12.56
N VAL A 140 -9.83 13.30 -13.27
CA VAL A 140 -10.09 14.75 -13.23
C VAL A 140 -10.47 15.23 -11.83
N ALA A 141 -11.22 14.42 -11.07
CA ALA A 141 -11.63 14.78 -9.72
C ALA A 141 -10.52 14.62 -8.68
N THR A 142 -9.64 13.61 -8.85
CA THR A 142 -8.63 13.25 -7.84
C THR A 142 -7.25 13.85 -8.11
N LEU A 143 -6.88 14.07 -9.38
CA LEU A 143 -5.54 14.56 -9.75
C LEU A 143 -5.15 15.88 -9.06
N PRO A 144 -6.03 16.89 -8.91
CA PRO A 144 -5.68 18.12 -8.20
C PRO A 144 -5.36 17.89 -6.71
N LEU A 145 -5.94 16.86 -6.09
CA LEU A 145 -5.69 16.49 -4.70
C LEU A 145 -4.36 15.73 -4.54
N LEU A 146 -3.83 15.16 -5.63
CA LEU A 146 -2.58 14.39 -5.65
C LEU A 146 -1.35 15.27 -5.95
N GLN A 147 -1.54 16.49 -6.46
CA GLN A 147 -0.44 17.42 -6.75
C GLN A 147 0.08 18.09 -5.48
N GLY A 148 1.11 17.52 -4.86
CA GLY A 148 1.84 18.15 -3.76
C GLY A 148 2.78 17.23 -2.98
N GLU A 149 2.45 15.94 -2.88
CA GLU A 149 3.12 15.05 -1.92
C GLU A 149 3.96 13.93 -2.57
N GLY A 150 4.11 13.92 -3.90
CA GLY A 150 4.80 12.81 -4.59
C GLY A 150 4.14 11.44 -4.39
N LEU A 151 2.91 11.42 -3.86
CA LEU A 151 2.13 10.24 -3.58
C LEU A 151 1.45 9.79 -4.87
N ASP A 152 2.00 8.76 -5.47
CA ASP A 152 1.34 7.93 -6.47
C ASP A 152 0.13 7.25 -5.80
N GLU A 153 -1.03 7.90 -5.78
CA GLU A 153 -2.32 7.34 -5.30
C GLU A 153 -2.33 6.93 -3.80
N PHE A 154 -3.47 7.07 -3.12
CA PHE A 154 -3.60 6.62 -1.73
C PHE A 154 -3.70 5.09 -1.71
N ASP A 155 -2.56 4.41 -1.74
CA ASP A 155 -2.46 2.98 -1.45
C ASP A 155 -2.93 2.74 -0.01
N ALA A 156 -3.85 1.79 0.16
CA ALA A 156 -4.32 1.43 1.49
C ALA A 156 -3.19 0.68 2.22
N ILE A 157 -2.49 1.39 3.10
CA ILE A 157 -1.48 0.79 3.97
C ILE A 157 -2.21 0.21 5.18
N LYS A 158 -2.13 -1.11 5.36
CA LYS A 158 -2.56 -1.75 6.60
C LYS A 158 -1.60 -1.34 7.71
N VAL A 159 -2.14 -0.81 8.80
CA VAL A 159 -1.36 -0.38 9.96
C VAL A 159 -1.72 -1.27 11.14
N ASP A 160 -0.76 -2.05 11.59
CA ASP A 160 -0.85 -2.80 12.84
C ASP A 160 -0.09 -2.05 13.94
N ARG A 161 -0.73 -1.88 15.11
CA ARG A 161 -0.16 -1.18 16.26
C ARG A 161 0.27 -2.18 17.33
N ILE A 162 1.51 -2.06 17.79
CA ILE A 162 2.01 -2.76 18.98
C ILE A 162 2.08 -1.75 20.12
N SER A 163 1.02 -1.65 20.90
CA SER A 163 0.91 -0.75 22.05
C SER A 163 0.43 -1.52 23.30
N PRO A 164 0.92 -1.16 24.51
CA PRO A 164 0.30 -1.59 25.77
C PRO A 164 -1.20 -1.32 25.83
N ASP A 165 -1.68 -0.24 25.22
CA ASP A 165 -3.10 0.14 25.24
C ASP A 165 -3.99 -0.84 24.46
N ASP A 166 -3.40 -1.58 23.51
CA ASP A 166 -4.11 -2.60 22.74
C ASP A 166 -4.01 -3.99 23.39
N ALA A 167 -2.96 -4.24 24.17
CA ALA A 167 -2.60 -5.55 24.72
C ALA A 167 -3.35 -5.90 26.01
N THR A 168 -4.67 -6.04 25.89
CA THR A 168 -5.58 -6.18 27.04
C THR A 168 -5.79 -7.62 27.54
N ALA A 169 -5.10 -8.61 26.98
CA ALA A 169 -5.36 -10.02 27.29
C ALA A 169 -5.05 -10.41 28.76
N ILE A 170 -4.10 -9.72 29.40
CA ILE A 170 -3.77 -9.94 30.82
C ILE A 170 -4.41 -8.85 31.69
N ARG A 171 -4.23 -7.58 31.32
CA ARG A 171 -4.67 -6.45 32.13
C ARG A 171 -5.11 -5.28 31.23
N ALA A 172 -6.23 -4.64 31.59
CA ALA A 172 -6.68 -3.40 30.98
C ALA A 172 -6.05 -2.17 31.67
N GLY A 173 -6.07 -1.02 31.01
CA GLY A 173 -5.51 0.24 31.53
C GLY A 173 -4.16 0.64 30.93
N GLY A 174 -3.69 -0.09 29.92
CA GLY A 174 -2.60 0.33 29.05
C GLY A 174 -1.29 0.57 29.77
N ALA A 175 -0.49 1.51 29.22
CA ALA A 175 0.85 1.79 29.73
C ALA A 175 0.85 2.19 31.22
N GLU A 176 -0.19 2.89 31.69
CA GLU A 176 -0.29 3.36 33.08
C GLU A 176 -0.47 2.20 34.08
N ALA A 177 -1.21 1.16 33.69
CA ALA A 177 -1.45 0.01 34.54
C ALA A 177 -0.26 -0.97 34.60
N THR A 178 0.63 -0.94 33.62
CA THR A 178 1.67 -1.97 33.43
C THR A 178 3.10 -1.44 33.48
N LEU A 179 3.38 -0.27 32.89
CA LEU A 179 4.73 0.24 32.71
C LEU A 179 5.13 1.20 33.83
N LYS A 180 6.36 1.08 34.31
CA LYS A 180 6.96 1.99 35.30
C LYS A 180 7.87 3.02 34.66
N GLY A 181 8.37 2.76 33.45
CA GLY A 181 9.22 3.67 32.69
C GLY A 181 8.55 4.97 32.32
N ILE A 182 7.21 5.01 32.17
CA ILE A 182 6.46 6.23 31.87
C ILE A 182 6.53 7.30 32.97
N GLN A 183 6.96 6.92 34.18
CA GLN A 183 7.22 7.87 35.26
C GLN A 183 8.43 8.77 34.92
N PHE A 184 8.57 9.90 35.60
CA PHE A 184 9.68 10.84 35.39
C PHE A 184 9.83 11.24 33.91
N SER A 185 8.74 11.68 33.27
CA SER A 185 8.74 12.08 31.85
C SER A 185 9.25 10.97 30.92
N SER A 186 8.85 9.72 31.17
CA SER A 186 9.28 8.52 30.44
C SER A 186 10.73 8.05 30.69
N PHE A 187 11.38 8.53 31.76
CA PHE A 187 12.74 8.11 32.13
C PHE A 187 12.81 7.22 33.38
N GLY A 188 11.68 6.81 33.98
CA GLY A 188 11.67 6.09 35.25
C GLY A 188 12.52 4.81 35.25
N ALA A 189 12.52 4.08 34.14
CA ALA A 189 13.28 2.83 34.01
C ALA A 189 14.81 3.05 33.95
N PHE A 190 15.31 4.24 33.60
CA PHE A 190 16.76 4.51 33.63
C PHE A 190 17.32 4.48 35.05
N PHE A 191 16.51 4.85 36.03
CA PHE A 191 16.93 5.02 37.41
C PHE A 191 16.71 3.78 38.29
N SER A 192 16.00 2.76 37.81
CA SER A 192 15.66 1.58 38.59
C SER A 192 15.77 0.29 37.79
N ARG A 193 16.62 -0.64 38.26
CA ARG A 193 16.73 -1.98 37.67
C ARG A 193 15.40 -2.73 37.73
N THR A 194 14.69 -2.65 38.87
CA THR A 194 13.36 -3.23 39.03
C THR A 194 12.38 -2.70 37.97
N TYR A 195 12.45 -1.41 37.63
CA TYR A 195 11.58 -0.83 36.60
C TYR A 195 11.97 -1.30 35.20
N ARG A 196 13.27 -1.45 34.90
CA ARG A 196 13.72 -2.05 33.64
C ARG A 196 13.22 -3.48 33.48
N GLU A 197 13.37 -4.30 34.52
CA GLU A 197 12.92 -5.69 34.49
C GLU A 197 11.39 -5.77 34.34
N ASN A 198 10.63 -4.90 35.04
CA ASN A 198 9.18 -4.79 34.87
C ASN A 198 8.79 -4.48 33.41
N ASP A 199 9.35 -3.40 32.85
CA ASP A 199 8.97 -2.93 31.53
C ASP A 199 9.44 -3.89 30.42
N TYR A 200 10.59 -4.53 30.62
CA TYR A 200 11.07 -5.60 29.73
C TYR A 200 10.10 -6.78 29.70
N LEU A 201 9.67 -7.28 30.87
CA LEU A 201 8.73 -8.40 30.94
C LEU A 201 7.38 -8.04 30.30
N TRP A 202 6.83 -6.88 30.65
CA TRP A 202 5.58 -6.39 30.03
C TRP A 202 5.72 -6.18 28.52
N GLY A 203 6.87 -5.72 28.05
CA GLY A 203 7.17 -5.58 26.62
C GLY A 203 7.07 -6.92 25.89
N ARG A 204 7.64 -8.00 26.45
CA ARG A 204 7.53 -9.35 25.87
C ARG A 204 6.09 -9.86 25.85
N LEU A 205 5.36 -9.68 26.95
CA LEU A 205 3.97 -10.12 27.07
C LEU A 205 3.03 -9.38 26.11
N HIS A 206 3.12 -8.04 26.04
CA HIS A 206 2.34 -7.25 25.10
C HIS A 206 2.71 -7.56 23.64
N GLY A 207 4.01 -7.75 23.36
CA GLY A 207 4.49 -8.16 22.06
C GLY A 207 3.84 -9.47 21.61
N ALA A 208 3.84 -10.50 22.46
CA ALA A 208 3.19 -11.78 22.16
C ALA A 208 1.68 -11.64 21.95
N ASP A 209 1.00 -10.86 22.80
CA ASP A 209 -0.44 -10.60 22.66
C ASP A 209 -0.78 -9.98 21.30
N ARG A 210 -0.05 -8.93 20.91
CA ARG A 210 -0.26 -8.23 19.64
C ARG A 210 0.14 -9.04 18.42
N LEU A 211 1.28 -9.73 18.46
CA LEU A 211 1.73 -10.57 17.36
C LEU A 211 0.73 -11.69 17.04
N ILE A 212 0.15 -12.31 18.07
CA ILE A 212 -0.89 -13.32 17.86
C ILE A 212 -2.12 -12.71 17.18
N ASP A 213 -2.58 -11.54 17.62
CA ASP A 213 -3.73 -10.88 17.00
C ASP A 213 -3.47 -10.43 15.55
N ILE A 214 -2.26 -9.93 15.26
CA ILE A 214 -1.83 -9.58 13.90
C ILE A 214 -1.82 -10.82 13.01
N ILE A 215 -1.27 -11.95 13.49
CA ILE A 215 -1.28 -13.19 12.70
C ILE A 215 -2.71 -13.66 12.45
N VAL A 216 -3.57 -13.62 13.47
CA VAL A 216 -4.99 -13.98 13.34
C VAL A 216 -5.72 -13.07 12.34
N SER A 217 -5.36 -11.78 12.26
CA SER A 217 -5.98 -10.83 11.32
C SER A 217 -5.67 -11.13 9.84
N THR A 218 -4.66 -11.97 9.58
CA THR A 218 -4.33 -12.42 8.22
C THR A 218 -5.11 -13.66 7.76
N LEU A 219 -5.89 -14.29 8.65
CA LEU A 219 -6.70 -15.45 8.29
C LEU A 219 -7.85 -15.06 7.33
N PRO A 220 -8.18 -15.91 6.35
CA PRO A 220 -9.35 -15.74 5.50
C PRO A 220 -10.65 -15.62 6.30
N SER A 221 -11.59 -14.80 5.84
CA SER A 221 -12.85 -14.54 6.54
C SER A 221 -13.77 -15.76 6.64
N ASP A 222 -13.59 -16.75 5.76
CA ASP A 222 -14.29 -18.03 5.73
C ASP A 222 -13.64 -19.11 6.62
N MET A 223 -12.43 -18.85 7.15
CA MET A 223 -11.72 -19.74 8.07
C MET A 223 -11.33 -19.03 9.40
N PRO A 224 -12.31 -18.52 10.17
CA PRO A 224 -12.01 -17.82 11.41
C PRO A 224 -11.52 -18.76 12.51
N LEU A 225 -10.53 -18.31 13.29
CA LEU A 225 -10.11 -19.01 14.49
C LEU A 225 -11.07 -18.71 15.66
N ALA A 226 -11.52 -19.74 16.37
CA ALA A 226 -12.39 -19.56 17.53
C ALA A 226 -11.71 -18.73 18.63
N ARG A 227 -12.43 -17.77 19.23
CA ARG A 227 -11.88 -16.88 20.30
C ARG A 227 -11.24 -17.65 21.45
N LEU A 228 -11.86 -18.75 21.88
CA LEU A 228 -11.32 -19.61 22.94
C LEU A 228 -9.96 -20.21 22.57
N ARG A 229 -9.76 -20.55 21.29
CA ARG A 229 -8.48 -21.06 20.80
C ARG A 229 -7.41 -19.95 20.78
N ILE A 230 -7.78 -18.73 20.38
CA ILE A 230 -6.88 -17.57 20.42
C ILE A 230 -6.44 -17.29 21.86
N SER A 231 -7.39 -17.23 22.81
CA SER A 231 -7.08 -17.06 24.24
C SER A 231 -6.17 -18.16 24.78
N ALA A 232 -6.38 -19.42 24.36
CA ALA A 232 -5.51 -20.53 24.76
C ALA A 232 -4.08 -20.38 24.21
N LEU A 233 -3.92 -19.94 22.95
CA LEU A 233 -2.61 -19.68 22.34
C LEU A 233 -1.88 -18.54 23.05
N LYS A 234 -2.58 -17.43 23.36
CA LYS A 234 -2.01 -16.32 24.13
C LYS A 234 -1.56 -16.76 25.52
N ARG A 235 -2.40 -17.52 26.23
CA ARG A 235 -2.05 -18.10 27.54
C ARG A 235 -0.78 -18.96 27.45
N GLN A 236 -0.68 -19.84 26.46
CA GLN A 236 0.51 -20.68 26.25
C GLN A 236 1.77 -19.82 26.03
N ALA A 237 1.67 -18.78 25.20
CA ALA A 237 2.79 -17.87 24.95
C ALA A 237 3.20 -17.11 26.23
N PHE A 238 2.24 -16.62 27.01
CA PHE A 238 2.53 -15.91 28.26
C PHE A 238 3.20 -16.80 29.29
N ILE A 239 2.71 -18.04 29.47
CA ILE A 239 3.34 -18.99 30.40
C ILE A 239 4.76 -19.33 29.95
N ALA A 240 4.98 -19.57 28.65
CA ALA A 240 6.31 -19.83 28.12
C ALA A 240 7.29 -18.67 28.38
N ILE A 241 6.84 -17.43 28.20
CA ILE A 241 7.63 -16.22 28.51
C ILE A 241 7.94 -16.16 30.01
N LEU A 242 6.96 -16.41 30.87
CA LEU A 242 7.19 -16.38 32.33
C LEU A 242 8.15 -17.49 32.77
N ASP A 243 8.05 -18.69 32.20
CA ASP A 243 8.96 -19.80 32.50
C ASP A 243 10.41 -19.50 32.08
N GLU A 244 10.60 -18.83 30.93
CA GLU A 244 11.92 -18.40 30.44
C GLU A 244 12.54 -17.31 31.32
N GLU A 245 11.73 -16.32 31.74
CA GLU A 245 12.21 -15.09 32.35
C GLU A 245 12.28 -15.15 33.89
N GLU A 246 11.49 -16.01 34.55
CA GLU A 246 11.48 -16.14 36.01
C GLU A 246 12.85 -16.38 36.64
N PRO A 247 13.73 -17.27 36.15
CA PRO A 247 15.05 -17.44 36.74
C PRO A 247 16.00 -16.26 36.48
N LEU A 248 15.70 -15.39 35.50
CA LEU A 248 16.56 -14.28 35.08
C LEU A 248 16.18 -12.96 35.76
N LEU A 249 14.88 -12.69 35.93
CA LEU A 249 14.34 -11.43 36.41
C LEU A 249 14.16 -11.41 37.94
N THR A 250 15.28 -11.38 38.65
CA THR A 250 15.30 -11.56 40.12
C THR A 250 14.69 -10.41 40.92
N ASN A 251 14.54 -9.20 40.37
CA ASN A 251 14.03 -8.03 41.11
C ASN A 251 12.50 -7.87 41.04
N ILE A 252 11.80 -8.70 40.25
CA ILE A 252 10.36 -8.60 40.02
C ILE A 252 9.61 -9.91 40.26
N GLN A 253 10.17 -10.82 41.06
CA GLN A 253 9.54 -12.10 41.41
C GLN A 253 8.09 -11.95 41.93
N PRO A 254 7.73 -10.94 42.76
CA PRO A 254 6.35 -10.74 43.16
C PRO A 254 5.39 -10.41 41.99
N LEU A 255 5.90 -9.71 40.97
CA LEU A 255 5.12 -9.42 39.75
C LEU A 255 4.89 -10.70 38.95
N ILE A 256 5.93 -11.51 38.73
CA ILE A 256 5.82 -12.81 38.02
C ILE A 256 4.79 -13.70 38.72
N ALA A 257 4.84 -13.81 40.05
CA ALA A 257 3.86 -14.57 40.82
C ALA A 257 2.43 -14.01 40.72
N SER A 258 2.26 -12.68 40.60
CA SER A 258 0.95 -12.07 40.32
C SER A 258 0.45 -12.46 38.93
N LEU A 259 1.30 -12.29 37.91
CA LEU A 259 0.96 -12.57 36.52
C LEU A 259 0.55 -14.03 36.30
N ARG A 260 1.27 -14.98 36.91
CA ARG A 260 0.89 -16.40 36.86
C ARG A 260 -0.52 -16.64 37.40
N ARG A 261 -0.94 -15.93 38.46
CA ARG A 261 -2.30 -16.04 39.00
C ARG A 261 -3.35 -15.38 38.12
N GLU A 262 -3.02 -14.26 37.48
CA GLU A 262 -3.91 -13.54 36.56
C GLU A 262 -4.17 -14.35 35.27
N ILE A 263 -3.13 -15.02 34.76
CA ILE A 263 -3.20 -15.84 33.55
C ILE A 263 -3.88 -17.20 33.80
N GLY A 264 -3.76 -17.71 35.03
CA GLY A 264 -4.29 -19.01 35.47
C GLY A 264 -3.40 -20.17 35.05
#